data_AF-A0A9D8TI81-F1
#
_entry.id   AF-A0A9D8TI81-F1
#
_cell.length_a   1.000
_cell.length_b   1.000
_cell.length_c   1.000
_cell.angle_alpha   90.00
_cell.angle_beta   90.00
_cell.angle_gamma   90.00
#
_symmetry.space_group_name_H-M   'P 1'
#
loop_
_entity.id
_entity.type
_entity.pdbx_description
1 polymer ?
#
loop_
_entity_poly.entity_id
_entity_poly.type
_entity_poly.pdbx_seq_one_letter_code
_entity_poly.pdbx_strand_id
1 'polypeptide(L)'
;FTDEELARYEAGLKALEDRVDFKEMLEEGIARGRAEGRAEGKAEGLTEGMIKGKAEGLAEGMEKGKAEGKAEGLVEGMEKGLAQGIKETQLSTARKMQKLGMTIEEISEITGLTKEEIGNL
;
A
#
# COMPACT_ATOMS: atom_id res chain seq x y z
N PHE A 1 40.96 -71.07 -13.86
CA PHE A 1 41.44 -69.74 -13.47
C PHE A 1 42.70 -69.92 -12.67
N THR A 2 43.77 -69.26 -13.06
CA THR A 2 44.98 -69.18 -12.23
C THR A 2 44.77 -68.12 -11.14
N ASP A 3 45.52 -68.21 -10.04
CA ASP A 3 45.45 -67.23 -8.95
C ASP A 3 45.74 -65.79 -9.44
N GLU A 4 46.57 -65.66 -10.47
CA GLU A 4 46.92 -64.38 -11.11
C GLU A 4 45.75 -63.77 -11.89
N GLU A 5 44.96 -64.60 -12.59
CA GLU A 5 43.76 -64.15 -13.31
C GLU A 5 42.67 -63.69 -12.35
N LEU A 6 42.51 -64.40 -11.22
CA LEU A 6 41.56 -64.04 -10.17
C LEU A 6 41.94 -62.70 -9.53
N ALA A 7 43.21 -62.51 -9.17
CA ALA A 7 43.69 -61.26 -8.58
C ALA A 7 43.50 -60.04 -9.52
N ARG A 8 43.69 -60.21 -10.83
CA ARG A 8 43.44 -59.14 -11.82
C ARG A 8 41.95 -58.82 -11.94
N TYR A 9 41.09 -59.83 -11.88
CA TYR A 9 39.64 -59.65 -11.91
C TYR A 9 39.13 -58.92 -10.66
N GLU A 10 39.58 -59.32 -9.48
CA GLU A 10 39.25 -58.67 -8.21
C GLU A 10 39.74 -57.22 -8.16
N ALA A 11 40.96 -56.94 -8.63
CA ALA A 11 41.49 -55.58 -8.73
C ALA A 11 40.65 -54.71 -9.70
N GLY A 12 40.18 -55.29 -10.81
CA GLY A 12 39.31 -54.62 -11.77
C GLY A 12 37.92 -54.30 -11.20
N LEU A 13 37.33 -55.22 -10.44
CA LEU A 13 36.06 -55.01 -9.73
C LEU A 13 36.17 -53.88 -8.72
N LYS A 14 37.22 -53.89 -7.89
CA LYS A 14 37.44 -52.85 -6.89
C LYS A 14 37.62 -51.46 -7.53
N ALA A 15 38.36 -51.36 -8.63
CA ALA A 15 38.53 -50.10 -9.35
C ALA A 15 37.22 -49.57 -9.98
N LEU A 16 36.30 -50.48 -10.37
CA LEU A 16 34.97 -50.11 -10.83
C LEU A 16 34.09 -49.63 -9.68
N GLU A 17 34.13 -50.31 -8.54
CA GLU A 17 33.40 -49.94 -7.32
C GLU A 17 33.83 -48.55 -6.82
N ASP A 18 35.13 -48.30 -6.64
CA ASP A 18 35.68 -47.00 -6.24
C ASP A 18 35.24 -45.86 -7.18
N ARG A 19 35.11 -46.16 -8.49
CA ARG A 19 34.67 -45.19 -9.50
C ARG A 19 33.17 -44.91 -9.43
N VAL A 20 32.36 -45.92 -9.12
CA VAL A 20 30.92 -45.77 -8.90
C VAL A 20 30.69 -44.95 -7.64
N ASP A 21 31.36 -45.27 -6.54
CA ASP A 21 31.27 -44.53 -5.27
C ASP A 21 31.64 -43.05 -5.45
N PHE A 22 32.74 -42.76 -6.15
CA PHE A 22 33.14 -41.38 -6.42
C PHE A 22 32.10 -40.63 -7.27
N LYS A 23 31.50 -41.31 -8.25
CA LYS A 23 30.47 -40.71 -9.11
C LYS A 23 29.21 -40.39 -8.30
N GLU A 24 28.76 -41.32 -7.47
CA GLU A 24 27.59 -41.13 -6.60
C GLU A 24 27.82 -39.97 -5.63
N MET A 25 28.99 -39.93 -4.98
CA MET A 25 29.35 -38.84 -4.08
C MET A 25 29.34 -37.47 -4.78
N LEU A 26 29.84 -37.39 -6.02
CA LEU A 26 29.83 -36.17 -6.81
C LEU A 26 28.40 -35.75 -7.19
N GLU A 27 27.57 -36.70 -7.62
CA GLU A 27 26.17 -36.45 -7.98
C GLU A 27 25.36 -35.98 -6.77
N GLU A 28 25.55 -36.59 -5.60
CA GLU A 28 24.95 -36.16 -4.34
C GLU A 28 25.40 -34.76 -3.94
N GLY A 29 26.71 -34.46 -4.04
CA GLY A 29 27.25 -33.14 -3.74
C GLY A 29 26.65 -32.05 -4.63
N ILE A 30 26.55 -32.32 -5.94
CA ILE A 30 25.91 -31.39 -6.89
C ILE A 30 24.41 -31.24 -6.59
N ALA A 31 23.72 -32.33 -6.31
CA ALA A 31 22.28 -32.32 -6.00
C ALA A 31 22.01 -31.51 -4.72
N ARG A 32 22.82 -31.71 -3.68
CA ARG A 32 22.74 -31.00 -2.41
C ARG A 32 23.04 -29.51 -2.59
N GLY A 33 24.15 -29.16 -3.23
CA GLY A 33 24.49 -27.76 -3.48
C GLY A 33 23.43 -27.02 -4.30
N ARG A 34 22.83 -27.68 -5.30
CA ARG A 34 21.70 -27.11 -6.06
C ARG A 34 20.42 -26.99 -5.24
N ALA A 35 20.17 -27.91 -4.31
CA ALA A 35 19.00 -27.85 -3.45
C ALA A 35 19.14 -26.72 -2.43
N GLU A 36 20.30 -26.62 -1.77
CA GLU A 36 20.63 -25.58 -0.80
C GLU A 36 20.60 -24.20 -1.45
N GLY A 37 21.32 -24.00 -2.55
CA GLY A 37 21.35 -22.69 -3.23
C GLY A 37 19.97 -22.24 -3.75
N ARG A 38 19.10 -23.17 -4.16
CA ARG A 38 17.71 -22.83 -4.52
C ARG A 38 16.86 -22.48 -3.30
N ALA A 39 17.04 -23.20 -2.19
CA ALA A 39 16.32 -22.94 -0.96
C ALA A 39 16.69 -21.57 -0.38
N GLU A 40 17.99 -21.28 -0.30
CA GLU A 40 18.53 -20.00 0.17
C GLU A 40 18.09 -18.84 -0.72
N GLY A 41 18.35 -18.92 -2.04
CA GLY A 41 17.96 -17.85 -2.96
C GLY A 41 16.46 -17.60 -3.00
N LYS A 42 15.62 -18.63 -2.80
CA LYS A 42 14.17 -18.46 -2.67
C LYS A 42 13.78 -17.80 -1.35
N ALA A 43 14.42 -18.18 -0.25
CA ALA A 43 14.16 -17.60 1.07
C ALA A 43 14.56 -16.12 1.12
N GLU A 44 15.75 -15.79 0.61
CA GLU A 44 16.23 -14.41 0.50
C GLU A 44 15.34 -13.57 -0.42
N GLY A 45 15.09 -14.05 -1.64
CA GLY A 45 14.27 -13.32 -2.62
C GLY A 45 12.84 -13.07 -2.13
N LEU A 46 12.23 -14.03 -1.42
CA LEU A 46 10.91 -13.83 -0.82
C LEU A 46 10.95 -12.81 0.31
N THR A 47 11.96 -12.88 1.17
CA THR A 47 12.11 -11.98 2.32
C THR A 47 12.36 -10.55 1.87
N GLU A 48 13.33 -10.34 0.99
CA GLU A 48 13.63 -9.02 0.44
C GLU A 48 12.46 -8.45 -0.36
N GLY A 49 11.86 -9.27 -1.25
CA GLY A 49 10.71 -8.86 -2.05
C GLY A 49 9.52 -8.47 -1.19
N MET A 50 9.25 -9.21 -0.11
CA MET A 50 8.16 -8.91 0.81
C MET A 50 8.43 -7.64 1.64
N ILE A 51 9.66 -7.47 2.17
CA ILE A 51 10.03 -6.27 2.94
C ILE A 51 9.93 -5.03 2.04
N LYS A 52 10.55 -5.08 0.86
CA LYS A 52 10.58 -3.96 -0.08
C LYS A 52 9.17 -3.62 -0.58
N GLY A 53 8.42 -4.62 -1.06
CA GLY A 53 7.07 -4.42 -1.57
C GLY A 53 6.11 -3.88 -0.51
N LYS A 54 6.23 -4.34 0.75
CA LYS A 54 5.42 -3.81 1.86
C LYS A 54 5.80 -2.38 2.21
N ALA A 55 7.09 -2.06 2.24
CA ALA A 55 7.56 -0.71 2.54
C ALA A 55 7.12 0.29 1.46
N GLU A 56 7.32 -0.05 0.18
CA GLU A 56 6.91 0.77 -0.96
C GLU A 56 5.39 0.95 -0.99
N GLY A 57 4.62 -0.14 -0.86
CA GLY A 57 3.16 -0.07 -0.86
C GLY A 57 2.58 0.75 0.30
N LEU A 58 3.18 0.67 1.49
CA LEU A 58 2.77 1.49 2.63
C LEU A 58 3.07 2.98 2.39
N ALA A 59 4.26 3.28 1.88
CA ALA A 59 4.68 4.66 1.61
C ALA A 59 3.78 5.32 0.56
N GLU A 60 3.57 4.66 -0.58
CA GLU A 60 2.69 5.16 -1.64
C GLU A 60 1.24 5.31 -1.16
N GLY A 61 0.72 4.31 -0.44
CA GLY A 61 -0.65 4.35 0.07
C GLY A 61 -0.86 5.50 1.07
N MET A 62 0.12 5.75 1.94
CA MET A 62 0.05 6.85 2.91
C MET A 62 0.15 8.21 2.22
N GLU A 63 1.00 8.35 1.21
CA GLU A 63 1.15 9.61 0.46
C GLU A 63 -0.14 9.94 -0.30
N LYS A 64 -0.67 8.98 -1.07
CA LYS A 64 -1.92 9.16 -1.82
C LYS A 64 -3.08 9.47 -0.89
N GLY A 65 -3.28 8.67 0.16
CA GLY A 65 -4.38 8.89 1.11
C GLY A 65 -4.31 10.23 1.83
N LYS A 66 -3.11 10.72 2.17
CA LYS A 66 -2.94 12.07 2.73
C LYS A 66 -3.24 13.18 1.73
N ALA A 67 -2.79 13.02 0.48
CA ALA A 67 -3.01 14.01 -0.56
C ALA A 67 -4.50 14.14 -0.89
N GLU A 68 -5.18 13.01 -1.11
CA GLU A 68 -6.61 12.92 -1.39
C GLU A 68 -7.43 13.49 -0.21
N GLY A 69 -7.19 13.00 1.02
CA GLY A 69 -7.93 13.47 2.19
C GLY A 69 -7.74 14.96 2.48
N LYS A 70 -6.54 15.51 2.22
CA LYS A 70 -6.29 16.96 2.35
C LYS A 70 -7.02 17.77 1.28
N ALA A 71 -7.05 17.29 0.04
CA ALA A 71 -7.72 17.98 -1.05
C ALA A 71 -9.23 18.00 -0.82
N GLU A 72 -9.83 16.85 -0.51
CA GLU A 72 -11.27 16.73 -0.21
C GLU A 72 -11.65 17.58 1.01
N GLY A 73 -10.90 17.48 2.11
CA GLY A 73 -11.17 18.26 3.32
C GLY A 73 -11.06 19.78 3.10
N LEU A 74 -10.17 20.23 2.21
CA LEU A 74 -10.05 21.65 1.88
C LEU A 74 -11.25 22.14 1.06
N VAL A 75 -11.68 21.38 0.05
CA VAL A 75 -12.85 21.72 -0.76
C VAL A 75 -14.11 21.77 0.10
N GLU A 76 -14.37 20.71 0.86
CA GLU A 76 -15.55 20.64 1.73
C GLU A 76 -15.53 21.75 2.80
N GLY A 77 -14.37 21.99 3.41
CA GLY A 77 -14.20 23.06 4.39
C GLY A 77 -14.44 24.45 3.81
N MET A 78 -13.95 24.71 2.59
CA MET A 78 -14.12 25.98 1.91
C MET A 78 -15.58 26.22 1.49
N GLU A 79 -16.26 25.21 0.95
CA GLU A 79 -17.67 25.31 0.57
C GLU A 79 -18.56 25.56 1.79
N LYS A 80 -18.39 24.78 2.87
CA LYS A 80 -19.13 24.97 4.11
C LYS A 80 -18.85 26.33 4.73
N GLY A 81 -17.58 26.74 4.79
CA GLY A 81 -17.18 28.03 5.33
C GLY A 81 -17.77 29.21 4.56
N LEU A 82 -17.75 29.15 3.22
CA LEU A 82 -18.32 30.18 2.37
C LEU A 82 -19.85 30.25 2.53
N ALA A 83 -20.54 29.11 2.50
CA ALA A 83 -21.99 29.05 2.67
C ALA A 83 -22.43 29.60 4.04
N GLN A 84 -21.71 29.23 5.10
CA GLN A 84 -21.97 29.74 6.45
C GLN A 84 -21.72 31.25 6.52
N GLY A 85 -20.61 31.74 5.96
CA GLY A 85 -20.28 33.17 5.93
C GLY A 85 -21.28 34.02 5.15
N ILE A 86 -21.78 33.52 4.00
CA ILE A 86 -22.85 34.17 3.24
C ILE A 86 -24.12 34.24 4.09
N LYS A 87 -24.54 33.11 4.69
CA LYS A 87 -25.74 33.07 5.53
C LYS A 87 -25.63 34.02 6.73
N GLU A 88 -24.50 34.04 7.42
CA GLU A 88 -24.28 34.94 8.55
C GLU A 88 -24.30 36.42 8.12
N THR A 89 -23.73 36.72 6.94
CA THR A 89 -23.78 38.06 6.37
C THR A 89 -25.21 38.49 6.03
N GLN A 90 -26.01 37.61 5.42
CA GLN A 90 -27.43 37.85 5.13
C GLN A 90 -28.22 38.12 6.41
N LEU A 91 -28.05 37.29 7.45
CA LEU A 91 -28.73 37.47 8.74
C LEU A 91 -28.32 38.77 9.44
N SER A 92 -27.03 39.11 9.43
CA SER A 92 -26.53 40.35 10.04
C SER A 92 -27.07 41.59 9.31
N THR A 93 -27.24 41.50 7.99
CA THR A 93 -27.76 42.57 7.14
C THR A 93 -29.26 42.74 7.39
N ALA A 94 -30.02 41.65 7.41
CA ALA A 94 -31.45 41.67 7.75
C ALA A 94 -31.72 42.29 9.13
N ARG A 95 -30.91 41.95 10.14
CA ARG A 95 -30.99 42.58 11.48
C ARG A 95 -30.77 44.08 11.47
N LYS A 96 -29.85 44.58 10.63
CA LYS A 96 -29.62 46.02 10.48
C LYS A 96 -30.80 46.69 9.77
N MET A 97 -31.35 46.06 8.73
CA MET A 97 -32.51 46.58 8.00
C MET A 97 -33.78 46.66 8.85
N GLN A 98 -34.03 45.66 9.70
CA GLN A 98 -35.14 45.72 10.68
C GLN A 98 -35.00 46.91 11.62
N LYS A 99 -33.78 47.17 12.13
CA LYS A 99 -33.51 48.32 13.01
C LYS A 99 -33.71 49.67 12.31
N LEU A 100 -33.58 49.70 10.97
CA LEU A 100 -33.84 50.88 10.15
C LEU A 100 -35.33 51.03 9.78
N GLY A 101 -36.20 50.11 10.22
CA GLY A 101 -37.64 50.17 10.01
C GLY A 101 -38.11 49.60 8.66
N MET A 102 -37.27 48.84 7.96
CA MET A 102 -37.69 48.15 6.74
C MET A 102 -38.68 47.01 7.04
N THR A 103 -39.61 46.78 6.13
CA THR A 103 -40.61 45.71 6.24
C THR A 103 -40.00 44.33 6.00
N ILE A 104 -40.65 43.27 6.49
CA ILE A 104 -40.19 41.88 6.29
C ILE A 104 -40.14 41.54 4.80
N GLU A 105 -41.11 42.05 4.01
CA GLU A 105 -41.16 41.94 2.56
C GLU A 105 -39.90 42.50 1.89
N GLU A 106 -39.54 43.75 2.17
CA GLU A 106 -38.37 44.41 1.58
C GLU A 106 -37.07 43.71 1.97
N ILE A 107 -36.96 43.26 3.23
CA ILE A 107 -35.76 42.56 3.72
C ILE A 107 -35.62 41.20 3.04
N SER A 108 -36.73 40.49 2.85
CA SER A 108 -36.74 39.19 2.15
C SER A 108 -36.29 39.34 0.71
N GLU A 109 -36.74 40.39 0.01
CA GLU A 109 -36.34 40.68 -1.37
C GLU A 109 -34.85 41.02 -1.48
N ILE A 110 -34.30 41.80 -0.54
CA ILE A 110 -32.89 42.25 -0.61
C ILE A 110 -31.91 41.17 -0.16
N THR A 111 -32.22 40.44 0.92
CA THR A 111 -31.28 39.50 1.54
C THR A 111 -31.41 38.08 1.01
N GLY A 112 -32.53 37.76 0.34
CA GLY A 112 -32.87 36.41 -0.12
C GLY A 112 -33.26 35.46 1.02
N LEU A 113 -33.39 35.95 2.25
CA LEU A 113 -33.87 35.16 3.38
C LEU A 113 -35.39 34.98 3.30
N THR A 114 -35.86 33.87 3.85
CA THR A 114 -37.31 33.63 3.95
C THR A 114 -37.93 34.58 4.97
N LYS A 115 -39.22 34.92 4.77
CA LYS A 115 -39.97 35.75 5.74
C LYS A 115 -39.98 35.14 7.15
N GLU A 116 -39.98 33.81 7.24
CA GLU A 116 -39.90 33.09 8.51
C GLU A 116 -38.52 33.26 9.18
N GLU A 117 -37.42 33.09 8.43
CA GLU A 117 -36.08 33.37 8.95
C GLU A 117 -35.95 34.81 9.46
N ILE A 118 -36.53 35.78 8.74
CA ILE A 118 -36.53 37.19 9.13
C ILE A 118 -37.42 37.44 10.34
N GLY A 119 -38.60 36.82 10.41
CA GLY A 119 -39.52 36.94 11.56
C GLY A 119 -38.95 36.34 12.85
N ASN A 120 -38.00 35.41 12.73
CA ASN A 120 -37.31 34.77 13.84
C ASN A 120 -35.98 35.45 14.23
N LEU A 121 -35.56 36.52 13.53
CA LEU A 121 -34.26 37.19 13.76
C LEU A 121 -34.21 38.10 14.99
#